data_AF-A0A1W9LPW2-F1
#
_entry.id   AF-A0A1W9LPW2-F1
#
_cell.length_a   1.000
_cell.length_b   1.000
_cell.length_c   1.000
_cell.angle_alpha   90.00
_cell.angle_beta   90.00
_cell.angle_gamma   90.00
#
_symmetry.space_group_name_H-M   'P 1'
#
loop_
_entity.id
_entity.type
_entity.pdbx_description
1 polymer ?
#
loop_
_entity_poly.entity_id
_entity_poly.type
_entity_poly.pdbx_seq_one_letter_code
_entity_poly.pdbx_strand_id
1 'polypeptide(L)'
;MTAQISDFLILEGSEYNISAIQNKWPFDPKEHGFNPVSPHTACWRGYYCKYIVQDKELYLCSLNVSIGEGNPVGWAGAMPQESEFFKYDRMWEYKPKGYKVPYTGGIVIARDFIREFYVHMGFHRPHCYAIVKELIFRNGYLENETDHSEKMKFVRDSLRSAANKSDTQTPTIEEIERYVNAAFSLSYENKWT
;
A
#
# COMPACT_ATOMS: atom_id res chain seq x y z
N MET A 1 -17.03 -3.34 -6.40
CA MET A 1 -15.81 -2.52 -6.12
C MET A 1 -14.59 -3.42 -6.25
N THR A 2 -13.46 -2.83 -6.64
CA THR A 2 -12.16 -3.51 -6.76
C THR A 2 -11.24 -2.98 -5.65
N ALA A 3 -10.36 -3.82 -5.12
CA ALA A 3 -9.38 -3.40 -4.13
C ALA A 3 -8.49 -2.28 -4.69
N GLN A 4 -8.10 -1.34 -3.81
CA GLN A 4 -7.18 -0.26 -4.14
C GLN A 4 -5.77 -0.83 -4.35
N ILE A 5 -5.11 -0.42 -5.44
CA ILE A 5 -3.70 -0.74 -5.70
C ILE A 5 -2.88 -0.24 -4.50
N SER A 6 -2.09 -1.15 -3.94
CA SER A 6 -1.19 -0.87 -2.82
C SER A 6 0.07 -0.17 -3.31
N ASP A 7 0.71 0.58 -2.43
CA ASP A 7 2.11 0.90 -2.61
C ASP A 7 2.95 -0.36 -2.39
N PHE A 8 4.10 -0.45 -3.03
CA PHE A 8 4.98 -1.62 -2.97
C PHE A 8 6.31 -1.29 -2.31
N LEU A 9 6.92 -2.28 -1.67
CA LEU A 9 8.27 -2.20 -1.13
C LEU A 9 9.07 -3.41 -1.58
N ILE A 10 10.24 -3.16 -2.16
CA ILE A 10 11.20 -4.19 -2.54
C ILE A 10 12.19 -4.37 -1.39
N LEU A 11 12.26 -5.60 -0.87
CA LEU A 11 13.16 -6.02 0.20
C LEU A 11 13.87 -7.29 -0.25
N GLU A 12 15.20 -7.28 -0.25
CA GLU A 12 16.03 -8.44 -0.62
C GLU A 12 15.66 -9.05 -1.99
N GLY A 13 15.30 -8.19 -2.95
CA GLY A 13 14.91 -8.59 -4.31
C GLY A 13 13.47 -9.10 -4.44
N SER A 14 12.72 -9.23 -3.35
CA SER A 14 11.30 -9.60 -3.37
C SER A 14 10.41 -8.36 -3.29
N GLU A 15 9.34 -8.29 -4.09
CA GLU A 15 8.34 -7.23 -4.04
C GLU A 15 7.22 -7.60 -3.04
N TYR A 16 6.88 -6.66 -2.16
CA TYR A 16 5.81 -6.78 -1.16
C TYR A 16 4.82 -5.63 -1.32
N ASN A 17 3.56 -5.87 -0.95
CA ASN A 17 2.56 -4.83 -0.76
C ASN A 17 2.77 -4.18 0.61
N ILE A 18 2.64 -2.86 0.71
CA ILE A 18 2.55 -2.17 1.99
C ILE A 18 1.12 -2.35 2.52
N SER A 19 0.97 -3.05 3.64
CA SER A 19 -0.33 -3.39 4.24
C SER A 19 -0.66 -2.58 5.49
N ALA A 20 0.33 -2.00 6.17
CA ALA A 20 0.11 -1.03 7.24
C ALA A 20 1.32 -0.10 7.44
N ILE A 21 1.07 1.09 7.97
CA ILE A 21 2.07 2.12 8.28
C ILE A 21 1.73 2.70 9.65
N GLN A 22 2.72 2.80 10.53
CA GLN A 22 2.52 3.27 11.91
C GLN A 22 2.33 4.79 11.98
N ASN A 23 3.19 5.55 11.32
CA ASN A 23 3.24 7.00 11.39
C ASN A 23 2.87 7.65 10.05
N LYS A 24 2.67 8.98 10.02
CA LYS A 24 2.41 9.70 8.76
C LYS A 24 3.50 9.36 7.74
N TRP A 25 3.07 8.90 6.56
CA TRP A 25 3.98 8.64 5.46
C TRP A 25 4.57 9.96 4.93
N PRO A 26 5.90 10.06 4.72
CA PRO A 26 6.56 11.33 4.44
C PRO A 26 6.53 11.72 2.95
N PHE A 27 5.79 10.96 2.12
CA PHE A 27 5.68 11.21 0.69
C PHE A 27 4.21 11.30 0.26
N ASP A 28 3.80 12.45 -0.24
CA ASP A 28 2.51 12.66 -0.91
C ASP A 28 2.78 13.36 -2.25
N PRO A 29 2.41 12.76 -3.41
CA PRO A 29 2.55 13.42 -4.71
C PRO A 29 1.94 14.82 -4.77
N LYS A 30 0.88 15.10 -4.00
CA LYS A 30 0.26 16.44 -3.95
C LYS A 30 1.20 17.50 -3.37
N GLU A 31 1.99 17.14 -2.36
CA GLU A 31 3.02 18.01 -1.78
C GLU A 31 4.18 18.27 -2.77
N HIS A 32 4.23 17.52 -3.89
CA HIS A 32 5.24 17.63 -4.94
C HIS A 32 4.70 18.21 -6.27
N GLY A 33 3.51 18.80 -6.26
CA GLY A 33 2.93 19.47 -7.43
C GLY A 33 2.18 18.55 -8.39
N PHE A 34 1.98 17.28 -8.05
CA PHE A 34 1.08 16.40 -8.79
C PHE A 34 -0.35 16.61 -8.32
N ASN A 35 -1.31 16.51 -9.24
CA ASN A 35 -2.74 16.44 -8.92
C ASN A 35 -3.29 15.10 -9.41
N PRO A 36 -3.10 14.00 -8.65
CA PRO A 36 -3.53 12.68 -9.07
C PRO A 36 -5.04 12.63 -9.29
N VAL A 37 -5.45 12.03 -10.40
CA VAL A 37 -6.87 11.74 -10.69
C VAL A 37 -7.10 10.24 -10.66
N SER A 38 -8.27 9.78 -10.23
CA SER A 38 -8.60 8.34 -10.23
C SER A 38 -8.84 7.85 -11.66
N PRO A 39 -7.97 7.03 -12.27
CA PRO A 39 -8.22 6.55 -13.63
C PRO A 39 -9.25 5.43 -13.68
N HIS A 40 -9.35 4.61 -12.63
CA HIS A 40 -10.22 3.42 -12.60
C HIS A 40 -10.51 2.96 -11.16
N THR A 41 -11.45 2.03 -11.00
CA THR A 41 -11.96 1.58 -9.69
C THR A 41 -10.96 0.84 -8.80
N ALA A 42 -9.81 0.42 -9.33
CA ALA A 42 -8.70 -0.10 -8.54
C ALA A 42 -7.68 0.99 -8.10
N CYS A 43 -7.81 2.24 -8.56
CA CYS A 43 -6.84 3.30 -8.26
C CYS A 43 -7.55 4.63 -7.93
N TRP A 44 -8.40 4.62 -6.90
CA TRP A 44 -9.08 5.81 -6.42
C TRP A 44 -8.14 6.93 -5.97
N ARG A 45 -6.97 6.57 -5.44
CA ARG A 45 -5.90 7.53 -5.10
C ARG A 45 -5.34 8.27 -6.31
N GLY A 46 -5.44 7.69 -7.51
CA GLY A 46 -4.83 8.21 -8.74
C GLY A 46 -3.32 7.99 -8.85
N TYR A 47 -2.71 7.30 -7.88
CA TYR A 47 -1.30 6.97 -7.90
C TYR A 47 -0.99 5.75 -7.03
N TYR A 48 0.15 5.12 -7.30
CA TYR A 48 0.82 4.18 -6.40
C TYR A 48 2.34 4.35 -6.53
N CYS A 49 3.06 3.99 -5.48
CA CYS A 49 4.50 4.12 -5.39
C CYS A 49 5.15 2.75 -5.25
N LYS A 50 6.39 2.65 -5.71
CA LYS A 50 7.30 1.57 -5.34
C LYS A 50 8.47 2.15 -4.58
N TYR A 51 8.78 1.50 -3.47
CA TYR A 51 9.91 1.78 -2.61
C TYR A 51 10.89 0.62 -2.66
N ILE A 52 12.12 0.87 -2.25
CA ILE A 52 13.14 -0.17 -2.12
C ILE A 52 13.99 0.10 -0.89
N VAL A 53 14.35 -0.96 -0.17
CA VAL A 53 15.38 -0.91 0.86
C VAL A 53 16.69 -1.37 0.24
N GLN A 54 17.69 -0.47 0.17
CA GLN A 54 19.04 -0.76 -0.31
C GLN A 54 20.05 -0.30 0.74
N ASP A 55 20.99 -1.16 1.10
CA ASP A 55 21.99 -0.87 2.14
C ASP A 55 21.35 -0.36 3.45
N LYS A 56 20.20 -0.95 3.81
CA LYS A 56 19.31 -0.58 4.93
C LYS A 56 18.66 0.80 4.82
N GLU A 57 18.84 1.55 3.75
CA GLU A 57 18.17 2.83 3.53
C GLU A 57 16.92 2.69 2.65
N LEU A 58 15.87 3.44 2.97
CA LEU A 58 14.59 3.48 2.26
C LEU A 58 14.59 4.54 1.16
N TYR A 59 14.26 4.11 -0.06
CA TYR A 59 14.18 4.97 -1.24
C TYR A 59 12.83 4.84 -1.94
N LEU A 60 12.37 5.94 -2.51
CA LEU A 60 11.33 5.92 -3.55
C LEU A 60 12.00 5.59 -4.88
N CYS A 61 11.63 4.47 -5.51
CA CYS A 61 12.21 4.04 -6.79
C CYS A 61 11.27 4.27 -7.97
N SER A 62 9.95 4.31 -7.74
CA SER A 62 8.98 4.60 -8.78
C SER A 62 7.74 5.30 -8.22
N LEU A 63 7.30 6.36 -8.87
CA LEU A 63 5.98 6.97 -8.69
C LEU A 63 5.18 6.70 -9.97
N ASN A 64 4.05 6.01 -9.86
CA ASN A 64 3.08 5.86 -10.94
C ASN A 64 1.89 6.75 -10.61
N VAL A 65 1.60 7.73 -11.45
CA VAL A 65 0.57 8.73 -11.19
C VAL A 65 -0.22 9.03 -12.46
N SER A 66 -1.55 9.03 -12.34
CA SER A 66 -2.44 9.52 -13.38
C SER A 66 -2.57 11.03 -13.25
N ILE A 67 -2.14 11.75 -14.29
CA ILE A 67 -2.31 13.20 -14.40
C ILE A 67 -3.46 13.41 -15.38
N GLY A 68 -4.54 14.05 -14.92
CA GLY A 68 -5.77 14.21 -15.71
C GLY A 68 -5.54 15.01 -16.99
N GLU A 69 -5.83 16.29 -16.96
CA GLU A 69 -5.50 17.19 -18.08
C GLU A 69 -4.10 17.78 -17.92
N GLY A 70 -3.39 17.97 -19.04
CA GLY A 70 -2.01 18.45 -19.08
C GLY A 70 -1.01 17.42 -19.59
N ASN A 71 0.24 17.88 -19.73
CA ASN A 71 1.39 17.05 -20.12
C ASN A 71 2.27 16.80 -18.89
N PRO A 72 2.81 15.58 -18.74
CA PRO A 72 3.72 15.28 -17.65
C PRO A 72 5.02 16.11 -17.82
N VAL A 73 5.58 16.57 -16.70
CA VAL A 73 6.85 17.30 -16.67
C VAL A 73 7.84 16.58 -15.79
N GLY A 74 9.14 16.71 -16.07
CA GLY A 74 10.18 16.06 -15.28
C GLY A 74 10.12 16.43 -13.79
N TRP A 75 10.36 15.44 -12.92
CA TRP A 75 10.32 15.59 -11.47
C TRP A 75 11.46 14.81 -10.80
N ALA A 76 12.11 15.41 -9.80
CA ALA A 76 13.20 14.80 -9.04
C ALA A 76 14.29 14.13 -9.92
N GLY A 77 14.67 14.80 -11.01
CA GLY A 77 15.67 14.31 -11.97
C GLY A 77 15.20 13.14 -12.84
N ALA A 78 13.92 12.75 -12.77
CA ALA A 78 13.31 11.76 -13.64
C ALA A 78 12.44 12.42 -14.71
N MET A 79 12.52 11.88 -15.93
CA MET A 79 11.55 12.17 -16.98
C MET A 79 10.37 11.21 -16.89
N PRO A 80 9.15 11.66 -17.20
CA PRO A 80 7.97 10.81 -17.23
C PRO A 80 8.10 9.74 -18.32
N GLN A 81 7.67 8.53 -18.01
CA GLN A 81 7.53 7.43 -18.96
C GLN A 81 6.06 6.98 -18.95
N GLU A 82 5.48 6.64 -20.10
CA GLU A 82 4.15 6.04 -20.10
C GLU A 82 4.18 4.72 -19.33
N SER A 83 3.19 4.50 -18.45
CA SER A 83 3.09 3.24 -17.72
C SER A 83 2.86 2.09 -18.69
N GLU A 84 3.70 1.05 -18.64
CA GLU A 84 3.55 -0.12 -19.51
C GLU A 84 2.21 -0.85 -19.30
N PHE A 85 1.73 -0.88 -18.05
CA PHE A 85 0.53 -1.61 -17.65
C PHE A 85 -0.76 -0.79 -17.78
N PHE A 86 -0.66 0.54 -17.68
CA PHE A 86 -1.81 1.45 -17.58
C PHE A 86 -1.77 2.54 -18.65
N LYS A 87 -1.39 2.17 -19.89
CA LYS A 87 -1.22 3.10 -21.03
C LYS A 87 -2.47 3.93 -21.32
N TYR A 88 -3.65 3.31 -21.21
CA TYR A 88 -4.92 3.96 -21.51
C TYR A 88 -5.46 4.83 -20.35
N ASP A 89 -4.83 4.74 -19.19
CA ASP A 89 -5.27 5.41 -17.96
C ASP A 89 -4.55 6.76 -17.71
N ARG A 90 -3.79 7.22 -18.70
CA ARG A 90 -2.90 8.41 -18.62
C ARG A 90 -1.98 8.34 -17.40
N MET A 91 -1.56 7.13 -17.03
CA MET A 91 -0.65 6.89 -15.92
C MET A 91 0.79 7.05 -16.41
N TRP A 92 1.55 7.86 -15.68
CA TRP A 92 2.97 8.10 -15.95
C TRP A 92 3.82 7.57 -14.82
N GLU A 93 4.92 6.93 -15.19
CA GLU A 93 5.94 6.44 -14.28
C GLU A 93 7.12 7.44 -14.21
N TYR A 94 7.51 7.77 -12.98
CA TYR A 94 8.70 8.55 -12.67
C TYR A 94 9.66 7.69 -11.84
N LYS A 95 10.92 7.59 -12.27
CA LYS A 95 11.98 6.85 -11.57
C LYS A 95 13.05 7.80 -11.03
N PRO A 96 12.79 8.48 -9.90
CA PRO A 96 13.74 9.43 -9.34
C PRO A 96 15.00 8.70 -8.87
N LYS A 97 16.17 9.30 -9.09
CA LYS A 97 17.45 8.71 -8.69
C LYS A 97 17.82 9.13 -7.28
N GLY A 98 17.97 8.16 -6.37
CA GLY A 98 18.45 8.41 -5.00
C GLY A 98 17.48 9.20 -4.12
N TYR A 99 16.17 9.11 -4.37
CA TYR A 99 15.16 9.81 -3.56
C TYR A 99 14.99 9.12 -2.20
N LYS A 100 15.69 9.64 -1.18
CA LYS A 100 15.62 9.13 0.18
C LYS A 100 14.28 9.46 0.84
N VAL A 101 13.73 8.50 1.58
CA VAL A 101 12.47 8.63 2.30
C VAL A 101 12.77 8.64 3.80
N PRO A 102 12.75 9.81 4.49
CA PRO A 102 13.16 9.93 5.89
C PRO A 102 12.07 9.46 6.86
N TYR A 103 11.62 8.21 6.70
CA TYR A 103 10.54 7.63 7.51
C TYR A 103 11.04 7.17 8.88
N THR A 104 10.25 7.44 9.92
CA THR A 104 10.47 6.87 11.25
C THR A 104 9.18 6.19 11.71
N GLY A 105 9.26 4.92 12.06
CA GLY A 105 8.13 4.09 12.48
C GLY A 105 8.12 2.71 11.83
N GLY A 106 7.07 1.95 12.11
CA GLY A 106 6.83 0.63 11.55
C GLY A 106 6.14 0.65 10.17
N ILE A 107 6.51 -0.28 9.30
CA ILE A 107 5.82 -0.62 8.05
C ILE A 107 5.55 -2.11 8.07
N VAL A 108 4.30 -2.51 7.84
CA VAL A 108 3.95 -3.91 7.57
C VAL A 108 3.92 -4.12 6.08
N ILE A 109 4.72 -5.07 5.62
CA ILE A 109 4.80 -5.50 4.22
C ILE A 109 4.34 -6.95 4.08
N ALA A 110 3.69 -7.27 2.96
CA ALA A 110 3.09 -8.58 2.76
C ALA A 110 3.12 -9.06 1.30
N ARG A 111 3.32 -10.36 1.09
CA ARG A 111 3.30 -10.99 -0.24
C ARG A 111 2.68 -12.39 -0.20
N ASP A 112 2.48 -12.96 -1.39
CA ASP A 112 1.82 -14.25 -1.59
C ASP A 112 0.35 -14.19 -1.12
N PHE A 113 -0.42 -13.41 -1.87
CA PHE A 113 -1.82 -13.13 -1.58
C PHE A 113 -2.69 -14.40 -1.58
N ILE A 114 -3.54 -14.52 -0.55
CA ILE A 114 -4.44 -15.66 -0.34
C ILE A 114 -5.86 -15.22 -0.71
N ARG A 115 -6.32 -15.68 -1.88
CA ARG A 115 -7.61 -15.28 -2.48
C ARG A 115 -8.83 -15.50 -1.58
N GLU A 116 -8.78 -16.46 -0.67
CA GLU A 116 -9.84 -16.72 0.31
C GLU A 116 -10.18 -15.48 1.16
N PHE A 117 -9.21 -14.63 1.46
CA PHE A 117 -9.38 -13.44 2.30
C PHE A 117 -9.48 -12.14 1.47
N TYR A 118 -9.83 -12.26 0.19
CA TYR A 118 -9.97 -11.10 -0.69
C TYR A 118 -11.10 -10.17 -0.24
N VAL A 119 -10.81 -8.86 -0.23
CA VAL A 119 -11.81 -7.82 0.05
C VAL A 119 -11.96 -6.91 -1.16
N HIS A 120 -13.20 -6.58 -1.49
CA HIS A 120 -13.53 -5.79 -2.68
C HIS A 120 -13.23 -4.29 -2.55
N MET A 121 -12.82 -3.80 -1.37
CA MET A 121 -12.70 -2.37 -1.09
C MET A 121 -11.47 -2.06 -0.26
N GLY A 122 -10.78 -0.99 -0.64
CA GLY A 122 -9.61 -0.47 0.06
C GLY A 122 -8.38 -1.38 -0.05
N PHE A 123 -7.50 -1.29 0.94
CA PHE A 123 -6.28 -2.08 1.02
C PHE A 123 -6.51 -3.40 1.75
N HIS A 124 -5.91 -4.47 1.24
CA HIS A 124 -5.93 -5.77 1.90
C HIS A 124 -5.23 -5.71 3.27
N ARG A 125 -5.77 -6.47 4.22
CA ARG A 125 -5.19 -6.60 5.56
C ARG A 125 -3.98 -7.57 5.52
N PRO A 126 -3.07 -7.51 6.50
CA PRO A 126 -1.91 -8.41 6.55
C PRO A 126 -2.30 -9.89 6.53
N HIS A 127 -3.39 -10.29 7.19
CA HIS A 127 -3.82 -11.69 7.21
C HIS A 127 -4.21 -12.25 5.83
N CYS A 128 -4.46 -11.38 4.83
CA CYS A 128 -4.75 -11.77 3.46
C CYS A 128 -3.53 -12.32 2.71
N TYR A 129 -2.36 -12.40 3.33
CA TYR A 129 -1.10 -12.79 2.70
C TYR A 129 -0.41 -13.91 3.48
N ALA A 130 0.30 -14.80 2.77
CA ALA A 130 1.01 -15.90 3.41
C ALA A 130 2.27 -15.41 4.15
N ILE A 131 2.97 -14.43 3.57
CA ILE A 131 4.22 -13.89 4.13
C ILE A 131 3.98 -12.46 4.57
N VAL A 132 4.25 -12.17 5.84
CA VAL A 132 4.03 -10.86 6.45
C VAL A 132 5.22 -10.51 7.32
N LYS A 133 5.84 -9.35 7.07
CA LYS A 133 6.96 -8.82 7.84
C LYS A 133 6.65 -7.42 8.35
N GLU A 134 7.13 -7.09 9.54
CA GLU A 134 7.18 -5.73 10.06
C GLU A 134 8.62 -5.20 9.96
N LEU A 135 8.76 -3.99 9.42
CA LEU A 135 10.01 -3.28 9.27
C LEU A 135 9.98 -2.03 10.14
N ILE A 136 10.98 -1.83 11.00
CA ILE A 136 11.10 -0.64 11.84
C ILE A 136 12.19 0.27 11.29
N PHE A 137 11.81 1.50 10.94
CA PHE A 137 12.74 2.50 10.40
C PHE A 137 12.98 3.65 11.38
N ARG A 138 14.20 4.20 11.34
CA ARG A 138 14.57 5.48 11.94
C ARG A 138 15.21 6.37 10.89
N ASN A 139 14.56 7.50 10.59
CA ASN A 139 15.00 8.46 9.57
C ASN A 139 15.38 7.81 8.22
N GLY A 140 14.58 6.86 7.77
CA GLY A 140 14.78 6.10 6.53
C GLY A 140 15.75 4.92 6.64
N TYR A 141 16.37 4.67 7.80
CA TYR A 141 17.25 3.53 8.02
C TYR A 141 16.52 2.37 8.70
N LEU A 142 16.63 1.16 8.14
CA LEU A 142 16.03 -0.06 8.68
C LEU A 142 16.81 -0.54 9.92
N GLU A 143 16.16 -0.45 11.08
CA GLU A 143 16.73 -0.89 12.36
C GLU A 143 16.38 -2.34 12.69
N ASN A 144 15.15 -2.77 12.36
CA ASN A 144 14.66 -4.10 12.71
C ASN A 144 13.70 -4.66 11.66
N GLU A 145 13.68 -5.98 11.55
CA GLU A 145 12.75 -6.76 10.75
C GLU A 145 12.20 -7.91 11.59
N THR A 146 10.88 -8.06 11.62
CA THR A 146 10.20 -9.13 12.36
C THR A 146 9.25 -9.88 11.42
N ASP A 147 9.35 -11.21 11.38
CA ASP A 147 8.40 -12.06 10.65
C ASP A 147 7.14 -12.30 11.49
N HIS A 148 5.97 -12.02 10.91
CA HIS A 148 4.66 -12.22 11.51
C HIS A 148 3.78 -13.21 10.74
N SER A 149 4.34 -13.97 9.81
CA SER A 149 3.62 -14.92 8.95
C SER A 149 2.85 -15.96 9.75
N GLU A 150 3.46 -16.53 10.80
CA GLU A 150 2.81 -17.49 11.71
C GLU A 150 1.68 -16.86 12.53
N LYS A 151 1.88 -15.64 13.02
CA LYS A 151 0.82 -14.89 13.71
C LYS A 151 -0.38 -14.68 12.78
N MET A 152 -0.12 -14.32 11.52
CA MET A 152 -1.18 -14.10 10.52
C MET A 152 -1.84 -15.41 10.10
N LYS A 153 -1.11 -16.52 10.11
CA LYS A 153 -1.70 -17.85 9.94
C LYS A 153 -2.70 -18.16 11.05
N PHE A 154 -2.36 -17.91 12.31
CA PHE A 154 -3.29 -18.10 13.43
C PHE A 154 -4.55 -17.24 13.30
N VAL A 155 -4.40 -15.98 12.87
CA VAL A 155 -5.54 -15.09 12.61
C VAL A 155 -6.45 -15.67 11.51
N ARG A 156 -5.88 -16.13 10.39
CA ARG A 156 -6.64 -16.79 9.32
C ARG A 156 -7.40 -18.02 9.82
N ASP A 157 -6.75 -18.88 10.59
CA ASP A 157 -7.36 -20.10 11.13
C ASP A 157 -8.52 -19.78 12.10
N SER A 158 -8.41 -18.69 12.85
CA SER A 158 -9.47 -18.17 13.71
C SER A 158 -10.66 -17.62 12.91
N LEU A 159 -10.40 -16.85 11.85
CA LEU A 159 -11.43 -16.29 10.96
C LEU A 159 -12.23 -17.38 10.23
N ARG A 160 -11.56 -18.41 9.73
CA ARG A 160 -12.21 -19.59 9.13
C ARG A 160 -13.18 -20.28 10.10
N SER A 161 -12.78 -20.34 11.37
CA SER A 161 -13.60 -20.94 12.43
C SER A 161 -14.82 -20.06 12.77
N ALA A 162 -14.68 -18.73 12.70
CA ALA A 162 -15.74 -17.77 13.01
C ALA A 162 -16.78 -17.63 11.89
N ALA A 163 -16.38 -17.72 10.62
CA ALA A 163 -17.27 -17.61 9.46
C ALA A 163 -18.42 -18.65 9.44
N ASN A 164 -18.30 -19.73 10.23
CA ASN A 164 -19.34 -20.73 10.41
C ASN A 164 -20.50 -20.30 11.34
N LYS A 165 -20.47 -19.07 11.87
CA LYS A 165 -21.55 -18.49 12.68
C LYS A 165 -22.13 -17.31 11.90
N SER A 166 -23.23 -17.54 11.18
CA SER A 166 -23.91 -16.48 10.44
C SER A 166 -24.59 -15.49 11.38
N ASP A 167 -24.20 -14.23 11.33
CA ASP A 167 -24.94 -13.13 11.92
C ASP A 167 -25.75 -12.45 10.80
N THR A 168 -27.08 -12.40 10.95
CA THR A 168 -28.04 -12.00 9.90
C THR A 168 -28.43 -10.53 9.97
N GLN A 169 -27.67 -9.69 10.68
CA GLN A 169 -28.07 -8.31 10.94
C GLN A 169 -27.56 -7.35 9.86
N THR A 170 -28.48 -6.55 9.31
CA THR A 170 -28.14 -5.50 8.34
C THR A 170 -27.35 -4.38 9.03
N PRO A 171 -26.17 -4.01 8.54
CA PRO A 171 -25.37 -2.93 9.13
C PRO A 171 -26.01 -1.55 8.91
N THR A 172 -25.82 -0.67 9.88
CA THR A 172 -26.21 0.75 9.85
C THR A 172 -25.31 1.58 8.92
N ILE A 173 -25.75 2.80 8.56
CA ILE A 173 -24.95 3.71 7.72
C ILE A 173 -23.61 4.06 8.39
N GLU A 174 -23.62 4.35 9.70
CA GLU A 174 -22.40 4.66 10.46
C GLU A 174 -21.42 3.48 10.48
N GLU A 175 -21.92 2.24 10.56
CA GLU A 175 -21.11 1.03 10.44
C GLU A 175 -20.48 0.89 9.06
N ILE A 176 -21.25 1.18 8.00
CA ILE A 176 -20.75 1.16 6.62
C ILE A 176 -19.66 2.23 6.43
N GLU A 177 -19.89 3.47 6.86
CA GLU A 177 -18.90 4.56 6.72
C GLU A 177 -17.60 4.26 7.47
N ARG A 178 -17.71 3.75 8.69
CA ARG A 178 -16.55 3.30 9.48
C ARG A 178 -15.80 2.17 8.79
N TYR A 179 -16.51 1.20 8.21
CA TYR A 179 -15.90 0.12 7.45
C TYR A 179 -15.17 0.64 6.20
N VAL A 180 -15.78 1.55 5.44
CA VAL A 180 -15.17 2.21 4.28
C VAL A 180 -13.88 2.93 4.68
N ASN A 181 -13.94 3.78 5.72
CA ASN A 181 -12.78 4.54 6.20
C ASN A 181 -11.65 3.62 6.67
N ALA A 182 -11.96 2.56 7.41
CA ALA A 182 -10.97 1.57 7.85
C ALA A 182 -10.38 0.77 6.67
N ALA A 183 -11.15 0.51 5.62
CA ALA A 183 -10.69 -0.21 4.43
C ALA A 183 -9.60 0.59 3.69
N PHE A 184 -9.76 1.90 3.56
CA PHE A 184 -8.80 2.79 2.87
C PHE A 184 -7.69 3.37 3.77
N SER A 185 -7.72 3.12 5.09
CA SER A 185 -6.65 3.53 6.00
C SER A 185 -5.52 2.50 6.02
N LEU A 186 -4.26 2.92 5.97
CA LEU A 186 -3.10 2.05 6.25
C LEU A 186 -2.64 2.10 7.71
N SER A 187 -3.33 2.83 8.60
CA SER A 187 -2.93 2.93 10.01
C SER A 187 -2.84 1.55 10.68
N TYR A 188 -1.80 1.35 11.49
CA TYR A 188 -1.64 0.18 12.35
C TYR A 188 -2.90 -0.13 13.16
N GLU A 189 -3.53 0.88 13.76
CA GLU A 189 -4.74 0.71 14.58
C GLU A 189 -5.86 0.02 13.80
N ASN A 190 -5.96 0.31 12.50
CA ASN A 190 -7.00 -0.20 11.63
C ASN A 190 -6.64 -1.52 10.94
N LYS A 191 -5.34 -1.81 10.74
CA LYS A 191 -4.86 -2.91 9.89
C LYS A 191 -4.13 -4.02 10.65
N TRP A 192 -3.59 -3.75 11.83
CA TRP A 192 -2.84 -4.72 12.64
C TRP A 192 -3.71 -5.46 13.68
N THR A 193 -4.96 -5.04 13.82
CA THR A 193 -6.03 -5.69 14.58
C THR A 193 -6.80 -6.67 13.70
#